data_AF-A0AAE6G784-F1
#
_entry.id   AF-A0AAE6G784-F1
#
_cell.length_a   1.000
_cell.length_b   1.000
_cell.length_c   1.000
_cell.angle_alpha   90.00
_cell.angle_beta   90.00
_cell.angle_gamma   90.00
#
_symmetry.space_group_name_H-M   'P 1'
#
loop_
_entity.id
_entity.type
_entity.pdbx_description
1 polymer ?
#
loop_
_entity_poly.entity_id
_entity_poly.type
_entity_poly.pdbx_seq_one_letter_code
_entity_poly.pdbx_strand_id
1 'polypeptide(L)'
;MRRVVLLLSCLSLSACSLFQRPFRPAHAPPEESARFVFPLGFPPGEHTFIPATISTAVGLAMDDFLPRDAKPPKEATPDEVCLAQRSSYDVLAKALSDSVVLVSFSPKEGACVQEGTALDVGATYAVDVDGWRILAVQR
;
A
#
# COMPACT_ATOMS: atom_id res chain seq x y z
N MET A 1 45.64 -0.91 13.14
CA MET A 1 45.14 0.16 12.26
C MET A 1 44.19 -0.35 11.17
N ARG A 2 44.58 -1.30 10.31
CA ARG A 2 43.75 -1.79 9.18
C ARG A 2 42.37 -2.35 9.56
N ARG A 3 42.24 -3.05 10.70
CA ARG A 3 40.96 -3.58 11.21
C ARG A 3 40.01 -2.50 11.75
N VAL A 4 40.56 -1.47 12.40
CA VAL A 4 39.79 -0.34 12.93
C VAL A 4 39.21 0.48 11.79
N VAL A 5 40.01 0.74 10.74
CA VAL A 5 39.55 1.40 9.52
C VAL A 5 38.44 0.59 8.83
N LEU A 6 38.56 -0.75 8.76
CA LEU A 6 37.52 -1.60 8.18
C LEU A 6 36.20 -1.54 8.97
N LEU A 7 36.27 -1.59 10.30
CA LEU A 7 35.11 -1.50 11.20
C LEU A 7 34.41 -0.13 11.08
N LEU A 8 35.16 0.96 11.05
CA LEU A 8 34.61 2.31 10.82
C LEU A 8 33.98 2.46 9.43
N SER A 9 34.50 1.76 8.42
CA SER A 9 33.94 1.77 7.05
C SER A 9 32.62 0.99 6.96
N CYS A 10 32.48 -0.11 7.71
CA CYS A 10 31.22 -0.86 7.78
C CYS A 10 30.12 -0.07 8.51
N LEU A 11 30.47 0.69 9.54
CA LEU A 11 29.53 1.55 10.28
C LEU A 11 29.00 2.73 9.45
N SER A 12 29.81 3.28 8.53
CA SER A 12 29.39 4.38 7.67
C SER A 12 28.49 3.95 6.51
N LEU A 13 28.62 2.70 6.02
CA LEU A 13 27.75 2.14 4.98
C LEU A 13 26.32 1.85 5.48
N SER A 14 26.15 1.46 6.74
CA SER A 14 24.83 1.28 7.37
C SER A 14 24.02 2.57 7.53
N ALA A 15 24.66 3.74 7.45
CA ALA A 15 23.93 5.01 7.54
C ALA A 15 23.06 5.30 6.31
N CYS A 16 23.37 4.72 5.14
CA CYS A 16 22.64 5.01 3.90
C CYS A 16 21.23 4.40 3.86
N SER A 17 20.94 3.33 4.60
CA SER A 17 19.58 2.77 4.68
C SER A 17 18.64 3.64 5.54
N LEU A 18 19.17 4.42 6.47
CA LEU A 18 18.40 5.32 7.33
C LEU A 18 17.90 6.58 6.61
N PHE A 19 18.39 6.87 5.40
CA PHE A 19 17.99 8.03 4.60
C PHE A 19 16.98 7.72 3.50
N GLN A 20 16.38 6.52 3.48
CA GLN A 20 15.28 6.25 2.56
C GLN A 20 14.09 7.15 2.92
N ARG A 21 13.79 8.11 2.04
CA ARG A 21 12.65 9.00 2.23
C ARG A 21 11.37 8.16 2.13
N PRO A 22 10.42 8.30 3.07
CA PRO A 22 9.13 7.66 2.93
C PRO A 22 8.48 8.13 1.63
N PHE A 23 7.89 7.20 0.89
CA PHE A 23 7.20 7.52 -0.34
C PHE A 23 6.11 8.56 -0.08
N ARG A 24 6.11 9.63 -0.87
CA ARG A 24 5.07 10.66 -0.92
C ARG A 24 4.53 10.72 -2.34
N PRO A 25 3.21 10.71 -2.54
CA PRO A 25 2.64 10.95 -3.87
C PRO A 25 3.16 12.26 -4.46
N ALA A 26 3.30 12.30 -5.79
CA ALA A 26 3.63 13.54 -6.49
C ALA A 26 2.47 14.55 -6.32
N HIS A 27 2.81 15.80 -6.04
CA HIS A 27 1.83 16.88 -6.05
C HIS A 27 1.58 17.33 -7.50
N ALA A 28 0.33 17.65 -7.82
CA ALA A 28 -0.03 18.21 -9.12
C ALA A 28 0.66 19.57 -9.35
N PRO A 29 0.94 19.97 -10.61
CA PRO A 29 1.45 21.29 -10.92
C PRO A 29 0.56 22.43 -10.39
N PRO A 30 1.12 23.59 -10.03
CA PRO A 30 0.35 24.73 -9.53
C PRO A 30 -0.82 25.12 -10.44
N GLU A 31 -0.62 25.10 -11.76
CA GLU A 31 -1.63 25.48 -12.76
C GLU A 31 -2.82 24.52 -12.81
N GLU A 32 -2.61 23.24 -12.48
CA GLU A 32 -3.66 22.24 -12.39
C GLU A 32 -4.39 22.34 -11.05
N SER A 33 -3.64 22.40 -9.95
CA SER A 33 -4.20 22.47 -8.60
C SER A 33 -5.03 23.74 -8.36
N ALA A 34 -4.66 24.87 -8.97
CA ALA A 34 -5.41 26.12 -8.90
C ALA A 34 -6.83 26.03 -9.49
N ARG A 35 -7.11 25.01 -10.32
CA ARG A 35 -8.45 24.80 -10.90
C ARG A 35 -9.39 24.08 -9.94
N PHE A 36 -8.86 23.41 -8.93
CA PHE A 36 -9.66 22.72 -7.93
C PHE A 36 -10.08 23.70 -6.83
N VAL A 37 -11.38 23.89 -6.67
CA VAL A 37 -11.94 24.75 -5.63
C VAL A 37 -12.54 23.88 -4.54
N PHE A 38 -12.03 24.01 -3.32
CA PHE A 38 -12.62 23.33 -2.17
C PHE A 38 -14.04 23.85 -1.91
N PRO A 39 -15.03 22.96 -1.74
CA PRO A 39 -16.35 23.38 -1.30
C PRO A 39 -16.29 23.97 0.12
N LEU A 40 -17.27 24.82 0.45
CA LEU A 40 -17.46 25.34 1.80
C LEU A 40 -18.00 24.22 2.70
N GLY A 41 -17.10 23.45 3.30
CA GLY A 41 -17.42 22.26 4.10
C GLY A 41 -17.44 20.97 3.27
N PHE A 42 -17.67 19.84 3.93
CA PHE A 42 -17.81 18.57 3.24
C PHE A 42 -19.15 18.57 2.47
N PRO A 43 -19.19 18.10 1.20
CA PRO A 43 -20.43 18.06 0.42
C PRO A 43 -21.53 17.32 1.19
N PRO A 44 -22.81 17.71 1.11
CA PRO A 44 -23.90 16.94 1.73
C PRO A 44 -24.19 15.67 0.91
N GLY A 45 -24.65 14.60 1.55
CA GLY A 45 -25.08 13.37 0.88
C GLY A 45 -24.72 12.10 1.66
N GLU A 46 -24.74 10.96 0.97
CA GLU A 46 -24.21 9.72 1.52
C GLU A 46 -22.68 9.79 1.56
N HIS A 47 -22.11 9.44 2.71
CA HIS A 47 -20.67 9.43 2.93
C HIS A 47 -20.25 8.09 3.49
N THR A 48 -19.17 7.56 2.95
CA THR A 48 -18.49 6.42 3.55
C THR A 48 -17.56 6.92 4.65
N PHE A 49 -17.96 6.74 5.90
CA PHE A 49 -17.06 6.96 7.03
C PHE A 49 -16.12 5.77 7.17
N ILE A 50 -14.82 6.01 7.11
CA ILE A 50 -13.79 4.98 7.27
C ILE A 50 -13.15 5.18 8.66
N PRO A 51 -13.37 4.27 9.62
CA PRO A 51 -12.75 4.37 10.94
C PRO A 51 -11.22 4.39 10.85
N ALA A 52 -10.57 5.10 11.76
CA ALA A 52 -9.10 5.23 11.77
C ALA A 52 -8.39 3.87 11.84
N THR A 53 -8.89 2.94 12.67
CA THR A 53 -8.35 1.58 12.80
C THR A 53 -8.39 0.81 11.48
N ILE A 54 -9.51 0.90 10.76
CA ILE A 54 -9.67 0.31 9.43
C ILE A 54 -8.71 0.98 8.43
N SER A 55 -8.65 2.31 8.40
CA SER A 55 -7.77 3.05 7.49
C SER A 55 -6.29 2.68 7.69
N THR A 56 -5.83 2.60 8.93
CA THR A 56 -4.47 2.17 9.26
C THR A 56 -4.22 0.73 8.88
N ALA A 57 -5.12 -0.19 9.24
CA ALA A 57 -4.97 -1.61 8.91
C ALA A 57 -4.87 -1.87 7.41
N VAL A 58 -5.73 -1.22 6.62
CA VAL A 58 -5.70 -1.32 5.15
C VAL A 58 -4.38 -0.77 4.60
N GLY A 59 -3.89 0.36 5.12
CA GLY A 59 -2.60 0.91 4.72
C GLY A 59 -1.44 -0.04 4.98
N LEU A 60 -1.38 -0.62 6.19
CA LEU A 60 -0.34 -1.59 6.57
C LEU A 60 -0.39 -2.86 5.70
N ALA A 61 -1.58 -3.43 5.52
CA ALA A 61 -1.77 -4.61 4.69
C ALA A 61 -1.40 -4.33 3.22
N MET A 62 -1.76 -3.17 2.68
CA MET A 62 -1.45 -2.79 1.29
C MET A 62 0.04 -2.53 1.08
N ASP A 63 0.73 -1.96 2.08
CA ASP A 63 2.17 -1.76 2.03
C ASP A 63 2.98 -3.08 2.04
N ASP A 64 2.43 -4.16 2.61
CA ASP A 64 2.99 -5.53 2.48
C ASP A 64 2.56 -6.25 1.19
N PHE A 65 1.27 -6.18 0.84
CA PHE A 65 0.69 -6.89 -0.31
C PHE A 65 1.27 -6.40 -1.65
N LEU A 66 1.32 -5.08 -1.85
CA LEU A 66 1.85 -4.45 -3.06
C LEU A 66 2.68 -3.21 -2.68
N PRO A 67 3.96 -3.36 -2.31
CA PRO A 67 4.83 -2.24 -1.93
C PRO A 67 4.84 -1.11 -2.96
N ARG A 68 5.00 0.15 -2.53
CA ARG A 68 4.84 1.34 -3.40
C ARG A 68 5.90 1.44 -4.49
N ASP A 69 7.03 0.76 -4.32
CA ASP A 69 8.14 0.68 -5.25
C ASP A 69 8.18 -0.65 -6.03
N ALA A 70 7.18 -1.52 -5.83
CA ALA A 70 7.04 -2.74 -6.60
C ALA A 70 6.90 -2.39 -8.09
N LYS A 71 7.75 -3.01 -8.91
CA LYS A 71 7.73 -2.85 -10.36
C LYS A 71 7.25 -4.17 -10.97
N PRO A 72 6.40 -4.12 -12.01
CA PRO A 72 6.10 -5.31 -12.77
C PRO A 72 7.39 -5.91 -13.37
N PRO A 73 7.42 -7.23 -13.60
CA PRO A 73 8.49 -7.88 -14.36
C PRO A 73 8.81 -7.14 -15.67
N LYS A 74 10.05 -7.21 -16.15
CA LYS A 74 10.47 -6.50 -17.37
C LYS A 74 9.69 -6.92 -18.63
N GLU A 75 9.20 -8.15 -18.63
CA GLU A 75 8.44 -8.76 -19.72
C GLU A 75 6.99 -9.00 -19.31
N ALA A 76 6.48 -8.17 -18.39
CA ALA A 76 5.12 -8.30 -17.88
C ALA A 76 4.07 -8.12 -18.98
N THR A 77 3.07 -8.99 -18.97
CA THR A 77 1.88 -8.86 -19.81
C THR A 77 1.06 -7.63 -19.42
N PRO A 78 0.16 -7.12 -20.28
CA PRO A 78 -0.73 -6.02 -19.92
C PRO A 78 -1.55 -6.30 -18.64
N ASP A 79 -1.99 -7.54 -18.47
CA ASP A 79 -2.74 -8.00 -17.30
C ASP A 79 -1.87 -7.95 -16.03
N GLU A 80 -0.61 -8.39 -16.11
CA GLU A 80 0.36 -8.29 -15.00
C GLU A 80 0.72 -6.85 -14.64
N VAL A 81 0.86 -5.97 -15.64
CA VAL A 81 1.09 -4.53 -15.41
C VAL A 81 -0.13 -3.89 -14.74
N CYS A 82 -1.34 -4.34 -15.09
CA CYS A 82 -2.57 -3.89 -14.43
C CYS A 82 -2.64 -4.38 -12.98
N LEU A 83 -2.35 -5.66 -12.73
CA LEU A 83 -2.32 -6.25 -11.38
C LEU A 83 -1.19 -5.67 -10.51
N ALA A 84 -0.14 -5.11 -11.10
CA ALA A 84 0.88 -4.39 -10.34
C ALA A 84 0.38 -3.03 -9.76
N GLN A 85 -0.83 -2.59 -10.10
CA GLN A 85 -1.40 -1.33 -9.62
C GLN A 85 -2.29 -1.55 -8.40
N ARG A 86 -2.06 -0.81 -7.31
CA ARG A 86 -2.88 -0.86 -6.10
C ARG A 86 -4.37 -0.53 -6.35
N SER A 87 -4.66 0.29 -7.35
CA SER A 87 -6.02 0.66 -7.75
C SER A 87 -6.80 -0.47 -8.43
N SER A 88 -6.14 -1.58 -8.75
CA SER A 88 -6.77 -2.75 -9.38
C SER A 88 -7.44 -3.68 -8.38
N TYR A 89 -7.41 -3.37 -7.08
CA TYR A 89 -7.92 -4.21 -6.01
C TYR A 89 -9.02 -3.51 -5.22
N ASP A 90 -10.09 -4.26 -4.97
CA ASP A 90 -11.08 -3.93 -3.96
C ASP A 90 -10.62 -4.46 -2.59
N VAL A 91 -11.08 -3.80 -1.53
CA VAL A 91 -10.69 -4.13 -0.15
C VAL A 91 -11.92 -4.41 0.70
N LEU A 92 -11.95 -5.57 1.34
CA LEU A 92 -12.88 -5.87 2.42
C LEU A 92 -12.14 -5.73 3.76
N ALA A 93 -12.69 -4.95 4.68
CA ALA A 93 -12.09 -4.77 6.00
C ALA A 93 -13.13 -4.90 7.12
N LYS A 94 -12.78 -5.66 8.16
CA LYS A 94 -13.64 -5.87 9.33
C LYS A 94 -12.81 -5.90 10.61
N ALA A 95 -13.18 -5.07 11.59
CA ALA A 95 -12.61 -5.16 12.93
C ALA A 95 -13.07 -6.47 13.60
N LEU A 96 -12.10 -7.26 14.10
CA LEU A 96 -12.35 -8.44 14.92
C LEU A 96 -12.30 -8.10 16.42
N SER A 97 -11.56 -7.05 16.76
CA SER A 97 -11.49 -6.43 18.09
C SER A 97 -11.10 -4.96 17.93
N ASP A 98 -10.90 -4.25 19.04
CA ASP A 98 -10.52 -2.83 19.03
C ASP A 98 -9.19 -2.56 18.30
N SER A 99 -8.25 -3.51 18.36
CA SER A 99 -6.91 -3.37 17.76
C SER A 99 -6.65 -4.30 16.58
N VAL A 100 -7.44 -5.36 16.40
CA VAL A 100 -7.24 -6.34 15.31
C VAL A 100 -8.27 -6.17 14.20
N VAL A 101 -7.80 -5.98 12.98
CA VAL A 101 -8.61 -5.84 11.77
C VAL A 101 -8.25 -6.93 10.77
N LEU A 102 -9.26 -7.59 10.21
CA LEU A 102 -9.11 -8.47 9.06
C LEU A 102 -9.25 -7.64 7.78
N VAL A 103 -8.29 -7.74 6.86
CA VAL A 103 -8.26 -7.03 5.57
C VAL A 103 -8.08 -8.04 4.45
N SER A 104 -8.95 -8.04 3.45
CA SER A 104 -8.87 -8.93 2.30
C SER A 104 -8.78 -8.11 1.01
N PHE A 105 -7.86 -8.48 0.14
CA PHE A 105 -7.68 -7.90 -1.19
C PHE A 105 -8.16 -8.88 -2.26
N SER A 106 -8.93 -8.37 -3.21
CA SER A 106 -9.34 -9.09 -4.41
C SER A 106 -9.25 -8.18 -5.62
N PRO A 107 -8.86 -8.68 -6.81
CA PRO A 107 -8.92 -7.88 -8.02
C PRO A 107 -10.34 -7.35 -8.21
N LYS A 108 -10.45 -6.07 -8.56
CA LYS A 108 -11.73 -5.43 -8.84
C LYS A 108 -12.43 -6.18 -9.98
N GLU A 109 -13.73 -6.37 -9.87
CA GLU A 109 -14.51 -7.07 -10.90
C GLU A 109 -14.33 -6.37 -12.27
N GLY A 110 -13.99 -7.17 -13.29
CA GLY A 110 -13.72 -6.68 -14.64
C GLY A 110 -12.42 -5.89 -14.81
N ALA A 111 -11.60 -5.74 -13.76
CA ALA A 111 -10.27 -5.19 -13.88
C ALA A 111 -9.26 -6.25 -14.32
N CYS A 112 -8.28 -5.84 -15.14
CA CYS A 112 -7.08 -6.60 -15.48
C CYS A 112 -7.23 -7.97 -16.17
N VAL A 113 -8.43 -8.47 -16.46
CA VAL A 113 -8.62 -9.78 -17.12
C VAL A 113 -9.03 -9.58 -18.58
N GLN A 114 -8.10 -9.82 -19.51
CA GLN A 114 -8.41 -9.97 -20.95
C GLN A 114 -8.51 -11.45 -21.35
N GLU A 115 -7.76 -12.35 -20.69
CA GLU A 115 -7.60 -13.76 -21.12
C GLU A 115 -7.94 -14.81 -20.04
N GLY A 116 -8.96 -14.55 -19.21
CA GLY A 116 -9.70 -15.62 -18.52
C GLY A 116 -8.94 -16.48 -17.51
N THR A 117 -7.73 -16.08 -17.09
CA THR A 117 -7.04 -16.78 -16.00
C THR A 117 -7.33 -16.05 -14.70
N ALA A 118 -8.34 -16.54 -13.98
CA ALA A 118 -8.55 -16.19 -12.58
C ALA A 118 -7.38 -16.76 -11.78
N LEU A 119 -6.26 -16.05 -11.80
CA LEU A 119 -5.20 -16.29 -10.84
C LEU A 119 -5.78 -15.94 -9.46
N ASP A 120 -5.43 -16.73 -8.45
CA ASP A 120 -5.76 -16.51 -7.04
C ASP A 120 -4.97 -15.30 -6.51
N VAL A 121 -5.18 -14.13 -7.13
CA VAL A 121 -4.41 -12.89 -6.89
C VAL A 121 -5.04 -12.15 -5.74
N GLY A 122 -5.16 -12.80 -4.60
CA GLY A 122 -5.73 -12.23 -3.39
C GLY A 122 -4.85 -12.48 -2.18
N ALA A 123 -5.19 -11.82 -1.09
CA ALA A 123 -4.64 -12.15 0.20
C ALA A 123 -5.54 -11.62 1.31
N THR A 124 -5.65 -12.38 2.38
CA THR A 124 -6.33 -11.95 3.61
C THR A 124 -5.32 -11.81 4.74
N TYR A 125 -5.34 -10.65 5.39
CA TYR A 125 -4.43 -10.22 6.44
C TYR A 125 -5.19 -10.08 7.76
N ALA A 126 -4.58 -10.54 8.85
CA ALA A 126 -4.94 -10.11 10.19
C ALA A 126 -3.92 -9.07 10.66
N VAL A 127 -4.36 -7.86 10.98
CA VAL A 127 -3.50 -6.72 11.30
C VAL A 127 -3.76 -6.24 12.73
N ASP A 128 -2.71 -6.13 13.53
CA ASP A 128 -2.70 -5.47 14.85
C ASP A 128 -2.29 -4.01 14.67
N VAL A 129 -3.26 -3.11 14.81
CA VAL A 129 -3.12 -1.68 14.56
C VAL A 129 -2.31 -1.00 15.66
N ASP A 130 -2.50 -1.38 16.92
CA ASP A 130 -1.77 -0.81 18.05
C ASP A 130 -0.29 -1.21 18.00
N GLY A 131 -0.03 -2.47 17.67
CA GLY A 131 1.31 -3.01 17.48
C GLY A 131 1.96 -2.67 16.14
N TRP A 132 1.25 -1.99 15.23
CA TRP A 132 1.72 -1.66 13.87
C TRP A 132 2.29 -2.88 13.12
N ARG A 133 1.62 -4.03 13.19
CA ARG A 133 2.16 -5.30 12.66
C ARG A 133 1.11 -6.20 12.04
N ILE A 134 1.57 -7.03 11.10
CA ILE A 134 0.78 -8.11 10.51
C ILE A 134 0.90 -9.33 11.42
N LEU A 135 -0.23 -9.86 11.88
CA LEU A 135 -0.30 -11.06 12.71
C LEU A 135 -0.26 -12.34 11.86
N ALA A 136 -0.97 -12.34 10.73
CA ALA A 136 -1.08 -13.48 9.83
C ALA A 136 -1.46 -13.05 8.41
N VAL A 137 -1.09 -13.87 7.43
CA VAL A 137 -1.46 -13.72 6.02
C VAL A 137 -1.94 -15.06 5.49
N GLN A 138 -3.06 -15.05 4.78
CA GLN A 138 -3.60 -16.16 4.00
C GLN A 138 -3.57 -15.76 2.52
N ARG A 139 -2.98 -16.60 1.68
CA ARG A 139 -2.91 -16.45 0.22
C ARG A 139 -3.52 -17.67 -0.43
#